data_AF-C5L1T8-F1
#
_entry.id   AF-C5L1T8-F1
#
_cell.length_a   1.000
_cell.length_b   1.000
_cell.length_c   1.000
_cell.angle_alpha   90.00
_cell.angle_beta   90.00
_cell.angle_gamma   90.00
#
_symmetry.space_group_name_H-M   'P 1'
#
loop_
_entity.id
_entity.type
_entity.pdbx_description
1 polymer ?
#
loop_
_entity_poly.entity_id
_entity_poly.type
_entity_poly.pdbx_seq_one_letter_code
_entity_poly.pdbx_strand_id
1 'polypeptide(L)'
;MTGIVAAIRNNKIGMAGILDEVRILPIFDGKGVTFSAMADALTYLINERSDDVKVILFTEGCDSRRSQAVTDKIREATEAGMLVVVTAGDENRDLDVTPSFPCSFGRSATDGVLCVAATYGTKMQLTDESNFGSAVDIAAPGHDVLATFLGGYGTSSGTSLAAAIVAGMAGMLYGQKHIYLR
;
A
#
# COMPACT_ATOMS: atom_id res chain seq x y z
N MET A 1 -5.01 -8.45 -2.64
CA MET A 1 -4.63 -7.39 -1.69
C MET A 1 -5.65 -7.18 -0.57
N THR A 2 -6.91 -6.87 -0.87
CA THR A 2 -7.94 -6.63 0.18
C THR A 2 -8.12 -7.78 1.16
N GLY A 3 -8.05 -9.04 0.72
CA GLY A 3 -8.07 -10.20 1.63
C GLY A 3 -6.86 -10.28 2.58
N ILE A 4 -5.68 -9.82 2.17
CA ILE A 4 -4.50 -9.72 3.06
C ILE A 4 -4.80 -8.73 4.18
N VAL A 5 -5.45 -7.61 3.86
CA VAL A 5 -5.81 -6.59 4.85
C VAL A 5 -6.95 -7.07 5.74
N ALA A 6 -8.02 -7.62 5.18
CA ALA A 6 -9.32 -7.69 5.85
C ALA A 6 -10.12 -8.99 5.61
N ALA A 7 -9.49 -10.10 5.20
CA ALA A 7 -10.20 -11.38 5.16
C ALA A 7 -10.73 -11.74 6.56
N ILE A 8 -11.99 -12.20 6.60
CA ILE A 8 -12.70 -12.48 7.86
C ILE A 8 -11.94 -13.54 8.65
N ARG A 9 -11.69 -13.24 9.92
CA ARG A 9 -10.96 -14.12 10.84
C ARG A 9 -11.88 -15.17 11.45
N ASN A 10 -11.30 -16.28 11.89
CA ASN A 10 -11.96 -17.31 12.72
C ASN A 10 -13.23 -17.94 12.13
N ASN A 11 -13.47 -17.81 10.81
CA ASN A 11 -14.60 -18.42 10.12
C ASN A 11 -14.31 -19.85 9.60
N LYS A 12 -13.07 -20.33 9.77
CA LYS A 12 -12.56 -21.64 9.30
C LYS A 12 -12.55 -21.79 7.76
N ILE A 13 -12.60 -20.70 7.00
CA ILE A 13 -12.62 -20.71 5.54
C ILE A 13 -11.44 -19.89 5.01
N GLY A 14 -10.55 -20.53 4.25
CA GLY A 14 -9.49 -19.86 3.51
C GLY A 14 -8.41 -19.23 4.40
N MET A 15 -8.32 -17.90 4.38
CA MET A 15 -7.27 -17.13 5.04
C MET A 15 -7.84 -16.07 6.01
N ALA A 16 -6.99 -15.58 6.91
CA ALA A 16 -7.27 -14.46 7.81
C ALA A 16 -6.54 -13.19 7.34
N GLY A 17 -7.21 -12.05 7.37
CA GLY A 17 -6.60 -10.74 7.13
C GLY A 17 -5.82 -10.23 8.35
N ILE A 18 -5.05 -9.15 8.17
CA ILE A 18 -4.27 -8.49 9.23
C ILE A 18 -5.14 -7.67 10.18
N LEU A 19 -6.27 -7.18 9.70
CA LEU A 19 -7.22 -6.44 10.51
C LEU A 19 -8.46 -7.27 10.77
N ASP A 20 -8.99 -7.07 11.98
CA ASP A 20 -10.34 -7.48 12.33
C ASP A 20 -11.24 -6.24 12.32
N GLU A 21 -12.52 -6.40 11.98
CA GLU A 21 -13.52 -5.33 12.02
C GLU A 21 -13.15 -4.04 11.26
N VAL A 22 -12.49 -4.15 10.10
CA VAL A 22 -12.15 -3.00 9.24
C VAL A 22 -13.13 -2.85 8.06
N ARG A 23 -13.40 -1.59 7.66
CA ARG A 23 -14.08 -1.29 6.40
C ARG A 23 -13.05 -0.99 5.32
N ILE A 24 -13.21 -1.62 4.15
CA ILE A 24 -12.41 -1.34 2.96
C ILE A 24 -13.23 -0.47 2.02
N LEU A 25 -12.63 0.60 1.50
CA LEU A 25 -13.19 1.44 0.45
C LEU A 25 -12.42 1.19 -0.86
N PRO A 26 -12.93 0.35 -1.77
CA PRO A 26 -12.33 0.19 -3.09
C PRO A 26 -12.51 1.45 -3.92
N ILE A 27 -11.44 1.91 -4.59
CA ILE A 27 -11.47 3.08 -5.47
C ILE A 27 -11.37 2.68 -6.94
N PHE A 28 -10.47 1.75 -7.26
CA PHE A 28 -10.25 1.22 -8.60
C PHE A 28 -10.51 -0.29 -8.66
N ASP A 29 -10.88 -0.78 -9.84
CA ASP A 29 -11.10 -2.19 -10.13
C ASP A 29 -9.88 -2.87 -10.82
N GLY A 30 -8.77 -2.13 -10.97
CA GLY A 30 -7.50 -2.64 -11.50
C GLY A 30 -7.33 -2.54 -13.02
N LYS A 31 -8.16 -1.74 -13.73
CA LYS A 31 -8.02 -1.56 -15.19
C LYS A 31 -7.70 -0.12 -15.57
N GLY A 32 -6.55 0.07 -16.24
CA GLY A 32 -6.26 1.27 -17.03
C GLY A 32 -6.32 2.58 -16.25
N VAL A 33 -5.79 2.60 -15.02
CA VAL A 33 -5.81 3.79 -14.17
C VAL A 33 -4.89 4.85 -14.74
N THR A 34 -5.44 6.02 -15.05
CA THR A 34 -4.67 7.19 -15.54
C THR A 34 -4.21 8.05 -14.36
N PHE A 35 -3.18 8.87 -14.56
CA PHE A 35 -2.77 9.85 -13.54
C PHE A 35 -3.89 10.84 -13.17
N SER A 36 -4.78 11.20 -14.11
CA SER A 36 -5.94 12.04 -13.80
C SER A 36 -6.89 11.32 -12.83
N ALA A 37 -7.21 10.05 -13.12
CA ALA A 37 -8.06 9.25 -12.25
C ALA A 37 -7.46 9.08 -10.85
N MET A 38 -6.13 8.89 -10.75
CA MET A 38 -5.42 8.84 -9.46
C MET A 38 -5.55 10.17 -8.68
N ALA A 39 -5.39 11.31 -9.35
CA ALA A 39 -5.51 12.62 -8.72
C ALA A 39 -6.96 12.89 -8.26
N ASP A 40 -7.96 12.52 -9.07
CA ASP A 40 -9.38 12.65 -8.73
C ASP A 40 -9.75 11.76 -7.53
N ALA A 41 -9.25 10.53 -7.51
CA ALA A 41 -9.42 9.60 -6.40
C ALA A 41 -8.86 10.15 -5.08
N LEU A 42 -7.63 10.66 -5.10
CA LEU A 42 -7.02 11.26 -3.91
C LEU A 42 -7.80 12.51 -3.47
N THR A 43 -8.24 13.33 -4.41
CA THR A 43 -9.08 14.51 -4.12
C THR A 43 -10.38 14.13 -3.43
N TYR A 44 -11.06 13.09 -3.92
CA TYR A 44 -12.26 12.56 -3.29
C TYR A 44 -11.98 12.04 -1.86
N LEU A 45 -10.87 11.32 -1.66
CA LEU A 45 -10.50 10.84 -0.33
C LEU A 45 -10.25 12.00 0.64
N ILE A 46 -9.50 13.02 0.22
CA ILE A 46 -9.18 14.20 1.03
C ILE A 46 -10.45 14.96 1.42
N ASN A 47 -11.30 15.28 0.44
CA ASN A 47 -12.44 16.17 0.64
C ASN A 47 -13.63 15.48 1.32
N GLU A 48 -13.88 14.21 0.99
CA GLU A 48 -15.13 13.54 1.34
C GLU A 48 -14.95 12.38 2.31
N ARG A 49 -13.71 11.97 2.61
CA ARG A 49 -13.41 10.76 3.41
C ARG A 49 -12.26 10.94 4.40
N SER A 50 -11.76 12.15 4.64
CA SER A 50 -10.64 12.42 5.57
C SER A 50 -10.91 12.01 7.02
N ASP A 51 -12.17 12.05 7.45
CA ASP A 51 -12.56 11.55 8.77
C ASP A 51 -12.62 10.01 8.83
N ASP A 52 -12.98 9.35 7.73
CA ASP A 52 -13.23 7.91 7.66
C ASP A 52 -12.00 7.08 7.26
N VAL A 53 -11.14 7.60 6.40
CA VAL A 53 -10.00 6.88 5.81
C VAL A 53 -8.70 7.37 6.43
N LYS A 54 -7.97 6.48 7.09
CA LYS A 54 -6.67 6.78 7.70
C LYS A 54 -5.47 6.18 6.98
N VAL A 55 -5.70 5.14 6.16
CA VAL A 55 -4.64 4.47 5.40
C VAL A 55 -5.10 4.31 3.95
N ILE A 56 -4.30 4.82 3.02
CA ILE A 56 -4.44 4.63 1.58
C ILE A 56 -3.41 3.59 1.15
N LEU A 57 -3.86 2.50 0.54
CA LEU A 57 -2.99 1.55 -0.15
C LEU A 57 -2.93 1.92 -1.64
N PHE A 58 -1.79 2.43 -2.09
CA PHE A 58 -1.57 2.91 -3.45
C PHE A 58 -0.52 2.03 -4.14
N THR A 59 -0.97 1.07 -4.96
CA THR A 59 -0.09 0.08 -5.60
C THR A 59 0.09 0.29 -7.09
N GLU A 60 -0.53 1.31 -7.66
CA GLU A 60 -0.29 1.68 -9.05
C GLU A 60 1.06 2.39 -9.16
N GLY A 61 1.89 1.98 -10.12
CA GLY A 61 3.22 2.52 -10.31
C GLY A 61 3.50 2.89 -11.76
N CYS A 62 4.48 3.77 -11.97
CA CYS A 62 5.02 4.00 -13.30
C CYS A 62 6.51 4.29 -13.25
N ASP A 63 7.26 3.49 -14.01
CA ASP A 63 8.72 3.49 -14.01
C ASP A 63 9.37 4.60 -14.84
N SER A 64 8.63 5.16 -15.79
CA SER A 64 9.15 6.11 -16.77
C SER A 64 8.41 7.43 -16.80
N ARG A 65 7.32 7.55 -16.02
CA ARG A 65 6.49 8.74 -15.96
C ARG A 65 6.15 9.06 -14.52
N ARG A 66 6.17 10.35 -14.20
CA ARG A 66 5.70 10.90 -12.93
C ARG A 66 4.55 11.85 -13.19
N SER A 67 3.71 12.05 -12.19
CA SER A 67 2.66 13.07 -12.23
C SER A 67 2.79 13.99 -11.03
N GLN A 68 3.13 15.25 -11.29
CA GLN A 68 3.20 16.27 -10.24
C GLN A 68 1.85 16.43 -9.53
N ALA A 69 0.75 16.41 -10.28
CA ALA A 69 -0.60 16.50 -9.72
C ALA A 69 -0.89 15.35 -8.74
N VAL A 70 -0.47 14.11 -9.04
CA VAL A 70 -0.66 12.99 -8.11
C VAL A 70 0.29 13.12 -6.92
N THR A 71 1.55 13.53 -7.13
CA THR A 71 2.48 13.81 -6.03
C THR A 71 1.95 14.88 -5.06
N ASP A 72 1.40 15.97 -5.58
CA ASP A 72 0.82 17.04 -4.76
C ASP A 72 -0.39 16.53 -3.97
N LYS A 73 -1.24 15.70 -4.60
CA LYS A 73 -2.39 15.08 -3.91
C LYS A 73 -2.00 14.03 -2.88
N ILE A 74 -0.90 13.30 -3.08
CA ILE A 74 -0.33 12.43 -2.05
C ILE A 74 0.08 13.29 -0.84
N ARG A 75 0.79 14.39 -1.06
CA ARG A 75 1.18 15.32 0.02
C ARG A 75 -0.05 15.92 0.72
N GLU A 76 -1.06 16.36 -0.02
CA GLU A 76 -2.30 16.89 0.60
C GLU A 76 -3.03 15.83 1.44
N ALA A 77 -3.04 14.56 1.00
CA ALA A 77 -3.62 13.47 1.78
C ALA A 77 -2.87 13.23 3.10
N THR A 78 -1.54 13.37 3.08
CA THR A 78 -0.72 13.17 4.27
C THR A 78 -0.81 14.36 5.23
N GLU A 79 -0.89 15.58 4.71
CA GLU A 79 -1.25 16.79 5.47
C GLU A 79 -2.65 16.70 6.10
N ALA A 80 -3.60 16.00 5.45
CA ALA A 80 -4.93 15.69 5.99
C ALA A 80 -4.92 14.55 7.04
N GLY A 81 -3.75 14.02 7.40
CA GLY A 81 -3.60 13.01 8.44
C GLY A 81 -3.82 11.57 7.97
N MET A 82 -3.79 11.31 6.67
CA MET A 82 -3.78 9.96 6.11
C MET A 82 -2.36 9.44 5.95
N LEU A 83 -2.16 8.14 6.17
CA LEU A 83 -0.94 7.45 5.75
C LEU A 83 -1.12 6.93 4.33
N VAL A 84 -0.17 7.21 3.43
CA VAL A 84 -0.16 6.66 2.07
C VAL A 84 0.91 5.57 1.98
N VAL A 85 0.49 4.31 1.89
CA VAL A 85 1.38 3.15 1.72
C VAL A 85 1.52 2.86 0.24
N VAL A 86 2.75 2.90 -0.26
CA VAL A 86 3.07 2.72 -1.68
C VAL A 86 3.95 1.50 -1.90
N THR A 87 3.87 0.94 -3.11
CA THR A 87 4.71 -0.18 -3.53
C THR A 87 6.06 0.30 -4.06
N ALA A 88 7.14 -0.44 -3.80
CA ALA A 88 8.47 -0.10 -4.35
C ALA A 88 8.58 -0.38 -5.86
N GLY A 89 7.83 -1.35 -6.37
CA GLY A 89 7.89 -1.83 -7.76
C GLY A 89 8.67 -3.14 -7.89
N ASP A 90 8.44 -3.86 -8.98
CA ASP A 90 8.85 -5.26 -9.18
C ASP A 90 9.82 -5.41 -10.38
N GLU A 91 10.78 -4.48 -10.51
CA GLU A 91 11.69 -4.40 -11.66
C GLU A 91 13.20 -4.57 -11.31
N ASN A 92 13.51 -4.99 -10.08
CA ASN A 92 14.88 -5.16 -9.55
C ASN A 92 15.76 -3.91 -9.77
N ARG A 93 15.21 -2.75 -9.44
CA ARG A 93 15.81 -1.45 -9.72
C ARG A 93 16.31 -0.77 -8.45
N ASP A 94 17.50 -0.18 -8.57
CA ASP A 94 18.00 0.81 -7.62
C ASP A 94 17.29 2.15 -7.84
N LEU A 95 16.42 2.52 -6.91
CA LEU A 95 15.62 3.74 -6.94
C LEU A 95 16.45 5.01 -6.67
N ASP A 96 17.67 4.88 -6.15
CA ASP A 96 18.60 6.00 -6.01
C ASP A 96 19.21 6.40 -7.36
N VAL A 97 19.27 5.44 -8.30
CA VAL A 97 19.77 5.65 -9.66
C VAL A 97 18.61 5.92 -10.63
N THR A 98 17.55 5.13 -10.53
CA THR A 98 16.39 5.21 -11.42
C THR A 98 15.11 5.30 -10.58
N PRO A 99 14.65 6.52 -10.26
CA PRO A 99 13.45 6.72 -9.46
C PRO A 99 12.20 6.05 -10.04
N SER A 100 11.30 5.55 -9.18
CA SER A 100 10.00 4.99 -9.57
C SER A 100 8.85 5.75 -8.90
N PHE A 101 7.77 5.96 -9.64
CA PHE A 101 6.58 6.63 -9.13
C PHE A 101 5.59 5.62 -8.54
N PRO A 102 4.96 5.89 -7.38
CA PRO A 102 5.15 7.08 -6.54
C PRO A 102 6.28 6.97 -5.50
N CYS A 103 6.86 5.79 -5.27
CA CYS A 103 7.82 5.53 -4.17
C CYS A 103 8.95 6.58 -4.05
N SER A 104 9.55 7.02 -5.16
CA SER A 104 10.67 7.95 -5.16
C SER A 104 10.25 9.44 -5.16
N PHE A 105 8.96 9.77 -5.23
CA PHE A 105 8.48 11.14 -5.44
C PHE A 105 7.51 11.57 -4.34
N GLY A 106 7.68 12.79 -3.83
CA GLY A 106 6.87 13.30 -2.71
C GLY A 106 7.38 12.85 -1.34
N ARG A 107 8.69 12.58 -1.22
CA ARG A 107 9.34 12.22 0.04
C ARG A 107 10.12 13.39 0.64
N SER A 108 9.78 13.68 1.87
CA SER A 108 10.56 14.34 2.91
C SER A 108 10.27 13.58 4.21
N ALA A 109 11.14 13.73 5.22
CA ALA A 109 11.11 12.95 6.46
C ALA A 109 9.80 13.05 7.26
N THR A 110 8.87 13.94 6.87
CA THR A 110 7.58 14.21 7.51
C THR A 110 6.37 13.82 6.66
N ASP A 111 6.56 13.25 5.47
CA ASP A 111 5.57 13.39 4.40
C ASP A 111 4.48 12.31 4.39
N GLY A 112 4.41 11.44 5.41
CA GLY A 112 3.32 10.46 5.56
C GLY A 112 3.19 9.44 4.43
N VAL A 113 4.23 9.27 3.61
CA VAL A 113 4.34 8.23 2.57
C VAL A 113 5.23 7.10 3.09
N LEU A 114 4.80 5.86 2.92
CA LEU A 114 5.55 4.67 3.34
C LEU A 114 5.76 3.75 2.14
N CYS A 115 6.97 3.72 1.60
CA CYS A 115 7.34 2.86 0.48
C CYS A 115 7.79 1.47 0.94
N VAL A 116 7.18 0.44 0.34
CA VAL A 116 7.31 -0.94 0.80
C VAL A 116 7.93 -1.85 -0.27
N ALA A 117 9.06 -2.45 0.08
CA ALA A 117 9.73 -3.50 -0.70
C ALA A 117 9.24 -4.90 -0.32
N ALA A 118 9.51 -5.88 -1.19
CA ALA A 118 9.10 -7.27 -1.02
C ALA A 118 10.26 -8.14 -0.56
N THR A 119 9.97 -9.07 0.35
CA THR A 119 10.93 -10.07 0.84
C THR A 119 10.43 -11.50 0.64
N TYR A 120 11.39 -12.43 0.58
CA TYR A 120 11.16 -13.86 0.76
C TYR A 120 10.80 -14.19 2.21
N GLY A 121 9.55 -13.96 2.61
CA GLY A 121 8.98 -14.41 3.89
C GLY A 121 9.96 -14.48 5.05
N THR A 122 10.25 -15.69 5.53
CA THR A 122 11.12 -15.94 6.69
C THR A 122 12.61 -15.74 6.44
N LYS A 123 13.05 -15.66 5.19
CA LYS A 123 14.46 -15.38 4.85
C LYS A 123 14.80 -13.90 4.99
N MET A 124 13.79 -13.02 5.01
CA MET A 124 13.93 -11.55 5.13
C MET A 124 14.90 -10.92 4.11
N GLN A 125 15.20 -11.64 3.02
CA GLN A 125 15.94 -11.13 1.87
C GLN A 125 14.94 -10.52 0.91
N LEU A 126 15.34 -9.45 0.21
CA LEU A 126 14.53 -8.89 -0.87
C LEU A 126 14.23 -9.97 -1.91
N THR A 127 13.03 -9.94 -2.50
CA THR A 127 12.74 -10.77 -3.68
C THR A 127 13.58 -10.31 -4.85
N ASP A 128 13.85 -11.23 -5.78
CA ASP A 128 14.73 -10.95 -6.92
C ASP A 128 14.22 -9.79 -7.78
N GLU A 129 12.91 -9.57 -7.79
CA GLU A 129 12.23 -8.51 -8.53
C GLU A 129 12.05 -7.22 -7.71
N SER A 130 12.22 -7.20 -6.39
CA SER A 130 11.89 -6.00 -5.60
C SER A 130 12.82 -4.85 -5.95
N ASN A 131 12.26 -3.67 -6.20
CA ASN A 131 13.03 -2.44 -6.21
C ASN A 131 13.59 -2.13 -4.81
N PHE A 132 14.72 -1.41 -4.76
CA PHE A 132 15.49 -1.11 -3.56
C PHE A 132 16.11 0.29 -3.63
N GLY A 133 16.77 0.73 -2.56
CA GLY A 133 17.44 2.04 -2.47
C GLY A 133 16.91 2.86 -1.30
N SER A 134 17.46 4.06 -1.12
CA SER A 134 17.07 4.99 -0.03
C SER A 134 15.62 5.46 -0.11
N ALA A 135 14.99 5.29 -1.28
CA ALA A 135 13.55 5.49 -1.49
C ALA A 135 12.65 4.55 -0.65
N VAL A 136 13.14 3.36 -0.29
CA VAL A 136 12.37 2.34 0.43
C VAL A 136 12.44 2.58 1.94
N ASP A 137 11.27 2.57 2.61
CA ASP A 137 11.16 2.77 4.06
C ASP A 137 11.23 1.44 4.82
N ILE A 138 10.55 0.42 4.30
CA ILE A 138 10.39 -0.87 4.97
C ILE A 138 10.24 -1.98 3.93
N ALA A 139 10.56 -3.21 4.32
CA ALA A 139 10.28 -4.39 3.52
C ALA A 139 9.37 -5.35 4.30
N ALA A 140 8.48 -6.04 3.58
CA ALA A 140 7.55 -7.02 4.16
C ALA A 140 7.48 -8.28 3.28
N PRO A 141 6.93 -9.41 3.78
CA PRO A 141 6.74 -10.60 2.96
C PRO A 141 5.95 -10.31 1.69
N GLY A 142 6.54 -10.59 0.54
CA GLY A 142 5.94 -10.33 -0.77
C GLY A 142 6.07 -11.49 -1.75
N HIS A 143 6.72 -12.59 -1.38
CA HIS A 143 6.84 -13.79 -2.20
C HIS A 143 5.91 -14.91 -1.73
N ASP A 144 5.21 -15.57 -2.67
CA ASP A 144 4.28 -16.67 -2.42
C ASP A 144 3.26 -16.38 -1.31
N VAL A 145 2.73 -15.16 -1.31
CA VAL A 145 1.77 -14.71 -0.31
C VAL A 145 0.37 -15.18 -0.70
N LEU A 146 -0.27 -15.93 0.20
CA LEU A 146 -1.66 -16.35 0.06
C LEU A 146 -2.59 -15.14 0.09
N ALA A 147 -3.48 -15.03 -0.90
CA ALA A 147 -4.45 -13.96 -1.03
C ALA A 147 -5.81 -14.48 -1.53
N THR A 148 -6.85 -13.66 -1.33
CA THR A 148 -8.16 -13.86 -1.94
C THR A 148 -8.15 -13.40 -3.39
N PHE A 149 -8.73 -14.19 -4.28
CA PHE A 149 -8.98 -13.88 -5.69
C PHE A 149 -10.47 -14.02 -6.01
N LEU A 150 -10.90 -13.47 -7.16
CA LEU A 150 -12.22 -13.78 -7.68
C LEU A 150 -12.30 -15.30 -7.92
N GLY A 151 -13.25 -15.95 -7.26
CA GLY A 151 -13.45 -17.40 -7.36
C GLY A 151 -12.65 -18.26 -6.38
N GLY A 152 -11.86 -17.68 -5.45
CA GLY A 152 -11.22 -18.47 -4.40
C GLY A 152 -9.97 -17.85 -3.77
N TYR A 153 -8.97 -18.69 -3.53
CA TYR A 153 -7.70 -18.35 -2.89
C TYR A 153 -6.55 -18.80 -3.78
N GLY A 154 -5.44 -18.08 -3.74
CA GLY A 154 -4.23 -18.40 -4.49
C GLY A 154 -3.02 -17.70 -3.91
N THR A 155 -1.84 -18.11 -4.32
CA THR A 155 -0.59 -17.43 -3.98
C THR A 155 -0.16 -16.52 -5.12
N SER A 156 0.46 -15.39 -4.78
CA SER A 156 1.08 -14.48 -5.73
C SER A 156 2.30 -13.84 -5.09
N SER A 157 3.15 -13.26 -5.93
CA SER A 157 4.33 -12.51 -5.50
C SER A 157 4.26 -11.07 -6.00
N GLY A 158 4.88 -10.14 -5.28
CA GLY A 158 5.02 -8.74 -5.65
C GLY A 158 5.02 -7.78 -4.46
N THR A 159 5.64 -6.63 -4.66
CA THR A 159 5.67 -5.51 -3.70
C THR A 159 4.27 -5.00 -3.35
N SER A 160 3.30 -5.16 -4.26
CA SER A 160 1.88 -4.83 -4.00
C SER A 160 1.29 -5.65 -2.84
N LEU A 161 1.70 -6.91 -2.68
CA LEU A 161 1.23 -7.77 -1.59
C LEU A 161 1.93 -7.39 -0.27
N ALA A 162 3.23 -7.10 -0.33
CA ALA A 162 3.99 -6.57 0.80
C ALA A 162 3.41 -5.24 1.31
N ALA A 163 3.08 -4.31 0.40
CA ALA A 163 2.41 -3.05 0.71
C ALA A 163 1.04 -3.27 1.38
N ALA A 164 0.26 -4.25 0.92
CA ALA A 164 -1.00 -4.61 1.57
C ALA A 164 -0.79 -5.13 3.00
N ILE A 165 0.28 -5.88 3.26
CA ILE A 165 0.63 -6.31 4.63
C ILE A 165 0.89 -5.09 5.52
N VAL A 166 1.76 -4.19 5.07
CA VAL A 166 2.14 -2.99 5.81
C VAL A 166 0.94 -2.05 6.03
N ALA A 167 0.07 -1.88 5.03
CA ALA A 167 -1.16 -1.10 5.17
C ALA A 167 -2.10 -1.71 6.24
N GLY A 168 -2.21 -3.04 6.29
CA GLY A 168 -2.92 -3.72 7.36
C GLY A 168 -2.31 -3.45 8.73
N MET A 169 -0.99 -3.53 8.87
CA MET A 169 -0.30 -3.25 10.13
C MET A 169 -0.48 -1.79 10.57
N ALA A 170 -0.40 -0.84 9.63
CA ALA A 170 -0.65 0.56 9.91
C ALA A 170 -2.09 0.80 10.39
N GLY A 171 -3.08 0.19 9.73
CA GLY A 171 -4.47 0.25 10.17
C GLY A 171 -4.66 -0.27 11.60
N MET A 172 -3.88 -1.27 12.02
CA MET A 172 -3.95 -1.84 13.37
C MET A 172 -3.48 -0.82 14.41
N LEU A 173 -2.41 -0.09 14.10
CA LEU A 173 -1.88 0.98 14.95
C LEU A 173 -2.87 2.15 15.06
N TYR A 174 -3.55 2.52 13.97
CA TYR A 174 -4.63 3.52 14.02
C TYR A 174 -5.83 3.05 14.85
N GLY A 175 -6.23 1.78 14.72
CA GLY A 175 -7.33 1.19 15.48
C GLY A 175 -7.04 1.03 16.98
N GLN A 176 -5.79 0.77 17.37
CA GLN A 176 -5.40 0.58 18.78
C GLN A 176 -5.65 1.82 19.65
N LYS A 177 -5.63 3.04 19.09
CA LYS A 177 -5.97 4.27 19.85
C LYS A 177 -7.37 4.26 20.45
N HIS A 178 -8.29 3.44 19.95
CA HIS A 178 -9.66 3.32 20.50
C HIS A 178 -9.81 2.22 21.55
N ILE A 179 -8.81 1.36 21.75
CA ILE A 179 -8.89 0.22 22.69
C ILE A 179 -8.38 0.60 24.10
N TYR A 180 -7.50 1.61 24.22
CA TYR A 180 -6.86 1.99 25.48
C TYR A 180 -7.54 3.14 26.25
N LEU A 181 -8.74 3.59 25.85
CA LEU A 181 -9.48 4.68 26.52
C LEU A 181 -10.89 4.29 26.96
N ARG A 182 -11.09 3.07 27.46
CA ARG A 182 -12.30 2.69 28.20
C ARG A 182 -11.96 2.26 29.61
#